data_AF-A0AA42PXK3-F1
#
_entry.id   AF-A0AA42PXK3-F1
#
_cell.length_a   1.000
_cell.length_b   1.000
_cell.length_c   1.000
_cell.angle_alpha   90.00
_cell.angle_beta   90.00
_cell.angle_gamma   90.00
#
_symmetry.space_group_name_H-M   'P 1'
#
loop_
_entity.id
_entity.type
_entity.pdbx_description
1 polymer ?
#
loop_
_entity_poly.entity_id
_entity_poly.type
_entity_poly.pdbx_seq_one_letter_code
_entity_poly.pdbx_strand_id
1 'polypeptide(L)' 'MDQNITALHSYRAILIPADAGLLPTIRVKAGNATQAEVNAHVASGQGVLRVERVEG' A
#
# COMPACT_ATOMS: atom_id res chain seq x y z
N MET A 1 20.76 18.34 -11.28
CA MET A 1 20.51 17.48 -10.12
C MET A 1 19.44 16.49 -10.50
N ASP A 2 19.83 15.22 -10.53
CA ASP A 2 19.05 14.06 -10.97
C ASP A 2 17.78 13.94 -10.13
N GLN A 3 16.62 14.29 -10.71
CA GLN A 3 15.36 13.88 -10.11
C GLN A 3 15.28 12.38 -10.36
N ASN A 4 15.74 11.59 -9.39
CA ASN A 4 15.46 10.18 -9.31
C ASN A 4 13.94 10.03 -9.10
N ILE A 5 13.18 10.25 -10.17
CA ILE A 5 11.72 10.08 -10.24
C ILE A 5 11.54 8.59 -10.09
N THR A 6 11.54 8.13 -8.84
CA THR A 6 11.14 6.78 -8.51
C THR A 6 9.71 6.68 -9.02
N ALA A 7 9.51 5.93 -10.11
CA ALA A 7 8.20 5.79 -10.72
C ALA A 7 7.25 5.24 -9.64
N LEU A 8 6.33 6.07 -9.16
CA LEU A 8 5.40 5.68 -8.11
C LEU A 8 4.31 4.82 -8.75
N HIS A 9 4.37 3.53 -8.47
CA HIS A 9 3.35 2.59 -8.90
C HIS A 9 2.15 2.66 -7.95
N SER A 10 0.96 2.38 -8.50
CA SER A 10 -0.23 2.17 -7.67
C SER A 10 -0.14 0.81 -7.03
N TYR A 11 -0.36 0.74 -5.72
CA TYR A 11 -0.49 -0.52 -5.00
C TYR A 11 -1.84 -0.56 -4.29
N ARG A 12 -2.49 -1.72 -4.30
CA ARG A 12 -3.66 -2.03 -3.47
C ARG A 12 -3.16 -2.82 -2.26
N ALA A 13 -3.32 -2.27 -1.08
CA ALA A 13 -3.03 -2.96 0.16
C ALA A 13 -4.31 -3.54 0.75
N ILE A 14 -4.25 -4.81 1.15
CA ILE A 14 -5.29 -5.50 1.90
C ILE A 14 -4.89 -5.42 3.37
N LEU A 15 -5.76 -4.86 4.19
CA LEU A 15 -5.53 -4.60 5.60
C LEU A 15 -6.10 -5.75 6.43
N ILE A 16 -5.52 -5.95 7.61
CA ILE A 16 -6.03 -6.87 8.62
C ILE A 16 -7.18 -6.13 9.33
N PRO A 17 -8.44 -6.58 9.19
CA PRO A 17 -9.55 -5.96 9.89
C PRO A 17 -9.35 -6.11 11.40
N ALA A 18 -9.59 -5.04 12.13
CA ALA A 18 -9.61 -5.09 13.59
C ALA A 18 -10.87 -5.79 14.13
N ASP A 19 -12.01 -5.69 13.42
CA ASP A 19 -13.30 -6.07 14.01
C ASP A 19 -14.41 -6.53 13.03
N ALA A 20 -14.25 -6.37 11.71
CA ALA A 20 -15.31 -6.70 10.74
C ALA A 20 -14.84 -7.75 9.75
N GLY A 21 -15.68 -8.74 9.44
CA GLY A 21 -15.43 -9.83 8.48
C GLY A 21 -15.22 -9.41 7.02
N LEU A 22 -14.93 -8.14 6.75
CA LEU A 22 -14.55 -7.59 5.46
C LEU A 22 -13.10 -7.13 5.53
N LEU A 23 -12.25 -7.66 4.64
CA LEU A 23 -10.86 -7.24 4.51
C LEU A 23 -10.83 -5.82 3.90
N PRO A 24 -10.52 -4.76 4.68
CA PRO A 24 -10.46 -3.41 4.15
C PRO A 24 -9.32 -3.33 3.14
N THR A 25 -9.51 -2.60 2.04
CA THR A 25 -8.44 -2.37 1.07
C THR A 25 -8.25 -0.88 0.83
N ILE A 26 -6.99 -0.46 0.73
CA ILE A 26 -6.62 0.92 0.44
C ILE A 26 -5.66 0.99 -0.74
N ARG A 27 -5.66 2.12 -1.45
CA ARG A 27 -4.74 2.36 -2.56
C ARG A 27 -3.66 3.34 -2.14
N VAL A 28 -2.41 2.95 -2.31
CA VAL A 28 -1.24 3.76 -1.99
C VAL A 28 -0.34 3.91 -3.21
N LYS A 29 0.41 5.01 -3.26
CA LYS A 29 1.46 5.24 -4.25
C LYS A 29 2.79 4.94 -3.59
N ALA A 30 3.60 4.08 -4.22
CA ALA A 30 4.90 3.69 -3.70
C ALA A 30 5.83 3.25 -4.84
N GLY A 31 7.13 3.39 -4.63
CA GLY A 31 8.14 2.94 -5.59
C GLY A 31 8.30 1.41 -5.65
N ASN A 32 7.93 0.70 -4.59
CA ASN A 32 8.03 -0.76 -4.49
C ASN A 32 7.01 -1.31 -3.48
N ALA A 33 6.91 -2.64 -3.41
CA ALA A 33 5.96 -3.34 -2.53
C ALA A 33 6.22 -3.04 -1.04
N THR A 34 7.47 -3.08 -0.58
CA THR A 34 7.82 -2.81 0.82
C THR A 34 7.40 -1.40 1.25
N GLN A 35 7.65 -0.40 0.42
CA GLN A 35 7.24 0.98 0.68
C GLN A 35 5.72 1.14 0.59
N ALA A 36 5.04 0.35 -0.25
CA ALA A 36 3.58 0.29 -0.26
C ALA A 36 3.01 -0.27 1.06
N GLU A 37 3.64 -1.31 1.63
CA GLU A 37 3.23 -1.88 2.93
C GLU A 37 3.38 -0.85 4.04
N VAL A 38 4.52 -0.17 4.12
CA VAL A 38 4.76 0.87 5.11
C VAL A 38 3.77 2.03 4.94
N ASN A 39 3.57 2.51 3.70
CA ASN A 39 2.62 3.59 3.43
C ASN A 39 1.19 3.18 3.79
N ALA A 40 0.80 1.94 3.51
CA ALA A 40 -0.52 1.44 3.84
C ALA A 40 -0.72 1.29 5.35
N HIS A 41 0.30 0.82 6.07
CA HIS A 41 0.29 0.74 7.53
C HIS A 41 0.17 2.13 8.16
N VAL A 42 0.98 3.09 7.70
CA VAL A 42 0.98 4.48 8.21
C VAL A 42 -0.35 5.19 7.89
N ALA A 43 -0.89 5.01 6.69
CA ALA A 43 -2.13 5.67 6.28
C ALA A 43 -3.37 5.10 6.98
N SER A 44 -3.39 3.78 7.23
CA SER A 44 -4.55 3.12 7.84
C SER A 44 -4.44 2.95 9.36
N GLY A 45 -3.23 2.97 9.93
CA GLY A 45 -2.97 2.55 11.30
C GLY A 45 -3.19 1.04 11.56
N GLN A 46 -3.44 0.25 10.51
CA GLN A 46 -3.74 -1.18 10.59
C GLN A 46 -2.60 -2.03 10.03
N GLY A 47 -2.48 -3.27 10.49
CA GLY A 47 -1.56 -4.24 9.89
C GLY A 47 -1.91 -4.51 8.43
N VAL A 48 -0.90 -4.63 7.57
CA VAL A 48 -1.09 -4.96 6.15
C VAL A 48 -0.93 -6.47 5.98
N LEU A 49 -1.93 -7.12 5.38
CA LEU A 49 -1.92 -8.54 5.10
C LEU A 49 -1.18 -8.84 3.79
N ARG A 50 -1.41 -8.02 2.76
CA ARG A 50 -0.78 -8.16 1.44
C ARG A 50 -0.84 -6.86 0.67
N VAL A 51 0.19 -6.58 -0.12
CA VAL A 51 0.15 -5.54 -1.16
C VAL A 51 0.18 -6.15 -2.55
N GLU A 52 -0.63 -5.61 -3.43
CA GLU A 52 -0.69 -5.97 -4.84
C GLU A 52 -0.38 -4.74 -5.68
N ARG A 53 0.57 -4.85 -6.62
CA ARG A 53 0.82 -3.78 -7.58
C ARG A 53 -0.35 -3.73 -8.56
N VAL A 54 -0.96 -2.56 -8.69
CA VAL A 54 -2.01 -2.28 -9.67
C VAL A 54 -1.35 -1.56 -10.83
N GLU A 55 -1.02 -2.31 -11.86
CA GLU A 55 -0.67 -1.76 -13.17
C GLU A 55 -2.00 -1.28 -13.80
N GLY A 56 -2.08 0.01 -14.11
CA GLY A 56 -3.18 0.62 -14.84
C GLY A 56 -2.64 1.24 -16.11
#